data_AF-A0A2X2K7Z5-F1
#
_entry.id   AF-A0A2X2K7Z5-F1
#
_cell.length_a   1.000
_cell.length_b   1.000
_cell.length_c   1.000
_cell.angle_alpha   90.00
_cell.angle_beta   90.00
_cell.angle_gamma   90.00
#
_symmetry.space_group_name_H-M   'P 1'
#
loop_
_entity.id
_entity.type
_entity.pdbx_description
1 polymer ?
#
loop_
_entity_poly.entity_id
_entity_poly.type
_entity_poly.pdbx_seq_one_letter_code
_entity_poly.pdbx_strand_id
1 'polypeptide(L)'
;MIRLSDAFTNALSNQTFKIFLEDLIELSKYNNEKYQKGKNGLILYNKYSREDFSKIFNWSKNGSSVIMGYMIRSQEMPIFITYDKHEDISDSTKYEDEFLSQDELKWFTKSNRTLKSKEVQKILSHRAKGIKMYIFVQKKDDDGIYFYYLGTAGYIEGSEKQDKMPNGSNVVTMDLALDKAVRDDIYRYITN
;
A
#
# COMPACT_ATOMS: atom_id res chain seq x y z
N MET A 1 24.26 -19.54 10.04
CA MET A 1 23.71 -20.88 9.67
C MET A 1 22.23 -20.86 10.00
N ILE A 2 21.36 -21.04 9.01
CA ILE A 2 19.91 -21.15 9.25
C ILE A 2 19.65 -22.59 9.71
N ARG A 3 18.99 -22.77 10.86
CA ARG A 3 18.60 -24.07 11.41
C ARG A 3 17.20 -24.01 11.97
N LEU A 4 16.52 -25.14 12.02
CA LEU A 4 15.23 -25.26 12.70
C LEU A 4 15.42 -24.99 14.20
N SER A 5 14.43 -24.37 14.84
CA SER A 5 14.42 -24.22 16.29
C SER A 5 14.20 -25.58 16.96
N ASP A 6 14.68 -25.74 18.19
CA ASP A 6 14.48 -26.99 18.93
C ASP A 6 12.99 -27.30 19.11
N ALA A 7 12.18 -26.27 19.37
CA ALA A 7 10.73 -26.39 19.45
C ALA A 7 10.08 -26.92 18.16
N PHE A 8 10.51 -26.42 16.99
CA PHE A 8 9.98 -26.88 15.72
C PHE A 8 10.46 -28.30 15.39
N THR A 9 11.73 -28.61 15.67
CA THR A 9 12.28 -29.97 15.52
C THR A 9 11.50 -30.97 16.38
N ASN A 10 11.18 -30.61 17.63
CA ASN A 10 10.36 -31.45 18.50
C ASN A 10 8.93 -31.61 17.97
N ALA A 11 8.34 -30.56 17.41
CA ALA A 11 7.00 -30.62 16.81
C ALA A 11 6.97 -31.58 15.60
N LEU A 12 8.04 -31.65 14.80
CA LEU A 12 8.14 -32.57 13.65
C LEU A 12 8.13 -34.05 14.04
N SER A 13 8.46 -34.40 15.29
CA SER A 13 8.34 -35.76 15.82
C SER A 13 6.89 -36.19 16.06
N ASN A 14 5.94 -35.23 16.09
CA ASN A 14 4.51 -35.50 16.22
C ASN A 14 3.91 -35.75 14.82
N GLN A 15 3.36 -36.94 14.59
CA GLN A 15 2.80 -37.34 13.30
C GLN A 15 1.64 -36.43 12.84
N THR A 16 0.77 -36.01 13.76
CA THR A 16 -0.34 -35.10 13.44
C THR A 16 0.17 -33.74 12.99
N PHE A 17 1.18 -33.20 13.66
CA PHE A 17 1.81 -31.94 13.27
C PHE A 17 2.42 -32.03 11.87
N LYS A 18 3.10 -33.15 11.56
CA LYS A 18 3.69 -33.37 10.24
C LYS A 18 2.65 -33.42 9.13
N ILE A 19 1.53 -34.12 9.34
CA ILE A 19 0.41 -34.19 8.38
C ILE A 19 -0.13 -32.78 8.09
N PHE A 20 -0.39 -31.98 9.12
CA PHE A 20 -0.88 -30.61 8.93
C PHE A 20 0.17 -29.68 8.29
N LEU A 21 1.45 -29.87 8.61
CA LEU A 21 2.51 -29.09 7.98
C LEU A 21 2.61 -29.38 6.48
N GLU A 22 2.56 -30.65 6.09
CA GLU A 22 2.57 -31.06 4.68
C GLU A 22 1.36 -30.50 3.92
N ASP A 23 0.16 -30.59 4.51
CA ASP A 23 -1.07 -30.01 3.95
C ASP A 23 -0.95 -28.49 3.75
N LEU A 24 -0.45 -27.76 4.77
CA LEU A 24 -0.23 -26.32 4.67
C LEU A 24 0.81 -25.94 3.60
N ILE A 25 1.85 -26.77 3.40
CA ILE A 25 2.85 -26.54 2.35
C ILE A 25 2.22 -26.69 0.97
N GLU A 26 1.42 -27.74 0.74
CA GLU A 26 0.75 -27.94 -0.56
C GLU A 26 -0.31 -26.87 -0.82
N LEU A 27 -1.10 -26.50 0.18
CA LEU A 27 -2.05 -25.39 0.09
C LEU A 27 -1.34 -24.06 -0.23
N SER A 28 -0.19 -23.80 0.38
CA SER A 28 0.63 -22.62 0.12
C SER A 28 1.14 -22.57 -1.32
N LYS A 29 1.67 -23.70 -1.83
CA LYS A 29 2.10 -23.81 -3.24
C LYS A 29 0.95 -23.55 -4.20
N TYR A 30 -0.19 -24.22 -3.99
CA TYR A 30 -1.39 -24.03 -4.82
C TYR A 30 -1.83 -22.56 -4.85
N ASN A 31 -1.93 -21.92 -3.68
CA ASN A 31 -2.36 -20.52 -3.58
C ASN A 31 -1.37 -19.57 -4.26
N ASN A 32 -0.06 -19.80 -4.09
CA ASN A 32 0.98 -19.01 -4.76
C ASN A 32 0.91 -19.15 -6.29
N GLU A 33 0.76 -20.37 -6.80
CA GLU A 33 0.64 -20.61 -8.24
C GLU A 33 -0.63 -19.99 -8.81
N LYS A 34 -1.77 -20.21 -8.16
CA LYS A 34 -3.08 -19.75 -8.64
C LYS A 34 -3.25 -18.24 -8.57
N TYR A 35 -2.93 -17.63 -7.44
CA TYR A 35 -3.24 -16.22 -7.19
C TYR A 35 -2.05 -15.29 -7.38
N GLN A 36 -0.82 -15.78 -7.14
CA GLN A 36 0.41 -15.00 -7.31
C GLN A 36 1.23 -15.42 -8.55
N LYS A 37 0.73 -16.36 -9.36
CA LYS A 37 1.38 -16.83 -10.61
C LYS A 37 2.81 -17.33 -10.36
N GLY A 38 3.08 -17.89 -9.18
CA GLY A 38 4.41 -18.33 -8.76
C GLY A 38 5.43 -17.20 -8.57
N LYS A 39 4.99 -15.93 -8.50
CA LYS A 39 5.87 -14.76 -8.36
C LYS A 39 5.96 -14.31 -6.91
N ASN A 40 7.16 -13.90 -6.49
CA ASN A 40 7.42 -13.29 -5.20
C ASN A 40 7.39 -11.75 -5.31
N GLY A 41 6.27 -11.21 -5.79
CA GLY A 41 6.14 -9.78 -6.06
C GLY A 41 4.69 -9.32 -6.21
N LEU A 42 4.50 -8.01 -6.29
CA LEU A 42 3.17 -7.44 -6.50
C LEU A 42 2.66 -7.69 -7.92
N ILE A 43 1.40 -8.12 -8.03
CA ILE A 43 0.67 -8.28 -9.28
C ILE A 43 -0.38 -7.20 -9.38
N LEU A 44 -0.40 -6.51 -10.52
CA LEU A 44 -1.33 -5.43 -10.80
C LEU A 44 -2.78 -5.90 -10.62
N TYR A 45 -3.57 -5.07 -9.94
CA TYR A 45 -4.98 -5.29 -9.60
C TYR A 45 -5.27 -6.47 -8.64
N ASN A 46 -4.24 -7.08 -8.05
CA ASN A 46 -4.46 -7.96 -6.89
C ASN A 46 -4.60 -7.13 -5.61
N LYS A 47 -5.26 -7.73 -4.63
CA LYS A 47 -5.42 -7.17 -3.29
C LYS A 47 -4.22 -7.53 -2.39
N TYR A 48 -3.71 -6.56 -1.65
CA TYR A 48 -2.62 -6.74 -0.69
C TYR A 48 -2.87 -5.95 0.59
N SER A 49 -2.43 -6.50 1.72
CA SER A 49 -2.38 -5.77 2.98
C SER A 49 -1.05 -5.04 3.15
N ARG A 50 -0.99 -4.12 4.13
CA ARG A 50 0.26 -3.46 4.56
C ARG A 50 1.30 -4.47 5.06
N GLU A 51 0.84 -5.57 5.65
CA GLU A 51 1.70 -6.68 6.08
C GLU A 51 2.27 -7.45 4.88
N ASP A 52 1.45 -7.76 3.88
CA ASP A 52 1.90 -8.43 2.66
C ASP A 52 2.96 -7.61 1.94
N PHE A 53 2.74 -6.29 1.81
CA PHE A 53 3.74 -5.39 1.24
C PHE A 53 5.08 -5.48 1.99
N SER A 54 5.04 -5.42 3.33
CA SER A 54 6.24 -5.52 4.16
C SER A 54 6.97 -6.85 3.97
N LYS A 55 6.23 -7.97 3.86
CA LYS A 55 6.80 -9.30 3.62
C LYS A 55 7.41 -9.42 2.22
N ILE A 56 6.69 -8.98 1.19
CA ILE A 56 7.13 -9.04 -0.22
C ILE A 56 8.43 -8.25 -0.43
N PHE A 57 8.55 -7.08 0.21
CA PHE A 57 9.75 -6.24 0.12
C PHE A 57 10.81 -6.55 1.20
N ASN A 58 10.70 -7.69 1.90
CA ASN A 58 11.67 -8.15 2.88
C ASN A 58 12.03 -7.12 3.97
N TRP A 59 11.05 -6.35 4.43
CA TRP A 59 11.27 -5.39 5.51
C TRP A 59 11.61 -6.14 6.80
N SER A 60 12.65 -5.69 7.51
CA SER A 60 13.11 -6.35 8.75
C SER A 60 12.10 -6.36 9.90
N LYS A 61 11.03 -5.58 9.79
CA LYS A 61 9.90 -5.55 10.72
C LYS A 61 8.62 -5.40 9.91
N ASN A 62 7.56 -6.09 10.34
CA ASN A 62 6.21 -5.88 9.82
C ASN A 62 5.84 -4.40 9.98
N GLY A 63 5.56 -3.72 8.86
CA GLY A 63 5.23 -2.30 8.82
C GLY A 63 3.74 -2.01 8.96
N SER A 64 2.89 -3.02 9.13
CA SER A 64 1.42 -2.90 9.09
C SER A 64 0.88 -1.82 10.02
N SER A 65 1.39 -1.72 11.25
CA SER A 65 0.96 -0.72 12.24
C SER A 65 1.52 0.68 12.01
N VAL A 66 2.56 0.82 11.19
CA VAL A 66 3.28 2.10 11.00
C VAL A 66 2.95 2.77 9.66
N ILE A 67 2.47 2.00 8.68
CA ILE A 67 2.01 2.53 7.39
C ILE A 67 0.61 3.14 7.57
N MET A 68 0.55 4.38 8.07
CA MET A 68 -0.69 5.16 8.16
C MET A 68 -0.83 6.07 6.94
N GLY A 69 -1.58 5.66 5.93
CA GLY A 69 -1.67 6.35 4.64
C GLY A 69 -0.44 6.11 3.76
N TYR A 70 0.76 6.48 4.19
CA TYR A 70 2.00 6.18 3.46
C TYR A 70 3.21 6.07 4.39
N MET A 71 4.31 5.54 3.86
CA MET A 71 5.61 5.53 4.53
C MET A 71 6.71 5.56 3.47
N ILE A 72 7.86 6.15 3.78
CA ILE A 72 9.08 5.98 2.97
C ILE A 72 10.08 5.17 3.79
N ARG A 73 10.47 4.01 3.29
CA ARG A 73 11.53 3.18 3.88
C ARG A 73 12.44 2.69 2.78
N SER A 74 13.76 2.82 2.99
CA SER A 74 14.77 2.52 1.98
C SER A 74 14.46 3.23 0.65
N GLN A 75 14.06 2.50 -0.39
CA GLN A 75 13.69 3.02 -1.71
C GLN A 75 12.21 2.75 -2.07
N GLU A 76 11.41 2.32 -1.10
CA GLU A 76 10.01 1.97 -1.27
C GLU A 76 9.10 2.98 -0.56
N MET A 77 8.08 3.43 -1.27
CA MET A 77 7.02 4.28 -0.73
C MET A 77 5.65 3.69 -1.04
N PRO A 78 5.13 2.76 -0.21
CA PRO A 78 3.74 2.37 -0.30
C PRO A 78 2.81 3.52 0.10
N ILE A 79 1.78 3.75 -0.69
CA ILE A 79 0.67 4.67 -0.43
C ILE A 79 -0.62 3.85 -0.42
N PHE A 80 -1.30 3.82 0.71
CA PHE A 80 -2.55 3.12 0.98
C PHE A 80 -3.67 4.15 1.19
N ILE A 81 -4.63 4.16 0.27
CA ILE A 81 -5.72 5.12 0.21
C ILE A 81 -7.03 4.38 0.40
N THR A 82 -7.80 4.82 1.39
CA THR A 82 -9.20 4.43 1.51
C THR A 82 -10.00 5.47 0.75
N TYR A 83 -10.49 5.10 -0.42
CA TYR A 83 -11.25 5.96 -1.30
C TYR A 83 -12.68 6.10 -0.81
N ASP A 84 -13.08 7.31 -0.48
CA ASP A 84 -14.40 7.66 0.01
C ASP A 84 -14.91 8.93 -0.66
N LYS A 85 -16.12 8.87 -1.24
CA LYS A 85 -16.82 10.02 -1.83
C LYS A 85 -17.91 10.59 -0.91
N HIS A 86 -18.10 10.02 0.28
CA HIS A 86 -19.15 10.43 1.20
C HIS A 86 -18.64 11.47 2.22
N GLU A 87 -19.52 12.38 2.64
CA GLU A 87 -19.16 13.50 3.52
C GLU A 87 -18.95 13.10 4.99
N ASP A 88 -19.35 11.88 5.38
CA ASP A 88 -19.33 11.35 6.75
C ASP A 88 -17.98 10.72 7.13
N ILE A 89 -16.91 11.52 7.09
CA ILE A 89 -15.60 11.19 7.67
C ILE A 89 -15.25 12.23 8.72
N SER A 90 -14.54 11.84 9.78
CA SER A 90 -14.01 12.81 10.75
C SER A 90 -13.18 13.90 10.05
N ASP A 91 -13.35 15.16 10.45
CA ASP A 91 -12.59 16.30 9.88
C ASP A 91 -11.07 16.13 10.01
N SER A 92 -10.60 15.25 10.89
CA SER A 92 -9.19 14.93 11.09
C SER A 92 -8.60 13.95 10.07
N THR A 93 -9.46 13.23 9.33
CA THR A 93 -9.10 12.21 8.36
C THR A 93 -9.85 12.33 7.03
N LYS A 94 -10.64 13.40 6.85
CA LYS A 94 -11.37 13.71 5.62
C LYS A 94 -10.42 14.22 4.53
N TYR A 95 -9.55 13.33 4.06
CA TYR A 95 -8.70 13.58 2.90
C TYR A 95 -9.55 13.40 1.65
N GLU A 96 -9.48 14.37 0.75
CA GLU A 96 -10.21 14.35 -0.52
C GLU A 96 -9.33 13.71 -1.61
N ASP A 97 -8.73 12.55 -1.32
CA ASP A 97 -7.98 11.80 -2.31
C ASP A 97 -8.93 11.43 -3.46
N GLU A 98 -8.61 11.84 -4.69
CA GLU A 98 -9.56 11.82 -5.80
C GLU A 98 -8.89 11.32 -7.08
N PHE A 99 -9.51 10.38 -7.78
CA PHE A 99 -9.15 10.07 -9.15
C PHE A 99 -9.57 11.21 -10.07
N LEU A 100 -8.60 11.87 -10.70
CA LEU A 100 -8.82 12.91 -11.70
C LEU A 100 -9.04 12.28 -13.09
N SER A 101 -8.41 11.13 -13.33
CA SER A 101 -8.58 10.28 -14.50
C SER A 101 -8.26 8.81 -14.13
N GLN A 102 -8.23 7.91 -15.11
CA GLN A 102 -7.78 6.52 -14.89
C GLN A 102 -6.28 6.42 -14.62
N ASP A 103 -5.49 7.44 -14.91
CA ASP A 103 -4.04 7.46 -14.74
C ASP A 103 -3.53 8.60 -13.85
N GLU A 104 -4.42 9.42 -13.30
CA GLU A 104 -4.08 10.56 -12.45
C GLU A 104 -4.92 10.58 -11.17
N LEU A 105 -4.23 10.79 -10.04
CA LEU A 105 -4.82 10.81 -8.71
C LEU A 105 -4.32 12.06 -7.95
N LYS A 106 -5.24 12.87 -7.46
CA LYS A 106 -4.96 13.89 -6.45
C LYS A 106 -4.74 13.21 -5.10
N TRP A 107 -3.59 13.47 -4.49
CA TRP A 107 -3.17 12.82 -3.26
C TRP A 107 -2.84 13.81 -2.15
N PHE A 108 -3.22 13.48 -0.92
CA PHE A 108 -2.95 14.26 0.28
C PHE A 108 -1.86 13.63 1.15
N THR A 109 -0.93 14.45 1.63
CA THR A 109 -0.02 14.03 2.70
C THR A 109 -0.76 13.91 4.04
N LYS A 110 -0.11 13.27 5.02
CA LYS A 110 -0.59 13.23 6.41
C LYS A 110 -0.75 14.65 6.94
N SER A 111 -1.66 14.81 7.90
CA SER A 111 -1.84 16.05 8.66
C SER A 111 -0.54 16.57 9.28
N ASN A 112 -0.51 17.89 9.50
CA ASN A 112 0.64 18.63 10.03
C ASN A 112 1.88 18.49 9.15
N ARG A 113 1.67 18.61 7.83
CA ARG A 113 2.74 18.68 6.84
C ARG A 113 2.63 19.97 6.04
N THR A 114 3.79 20.46 5.67
CA THR A 114 3.97 21.67 4.89
C THR A 114 4.96 21.42 3.77
N LEU A 115 5.00 22.29 2.77
CA LEU A 115 6.00 22.21 1.70
C LEU A 115 7.44 22.19 2.24
N LYS A 116 7.70 22.80 3.40
CA LYS A 116 9.03 22.81 4.04
C LYS A 116 9.36 21.53 4.82
N SER A 117 8.40 20.63 5.00
CA SER A 117 8.58 19.40 5.77
C SER A 117 9.59 18.48 5.09
N LYS A 118 10.56 17.93 5.84
CA LYS A 118 11.61 17.03 5.29
C LYS A 118 11.02 15.83 4.54
N GLU A 119 9.92 15.28 5.05
CA GLU A 119 9.18 14.18 4.44
C GLU A 119 8.61 14.60 3.07
N VAL A 120 7.92 15.76 3.00
CA VAL A 120 7.37 16.30 1.75
C VAL A 120 8.48 16.56 0.74
N GLN A 121 9.57 17.22 1.13
CA GLN A 121 10.71 17.44 0.24
C GLN A 121 11.32 16.12 -0.29
N LYS A 122 11.30 15.05 0.51
CA LYS A 122 11.73 13.72 0.07
C LYS A 122 10.76 13.10 -0.94
N ILE A 123 9.45 13.31 -0.78
CA ILE A 123 8.40 12.88 -1.72
C ILE A 123 8.55 13.62 -3.07
N LEU A 124 8.65 14.94 -3.05
CA LEU A 124 8.76 15.75 -4.27
C LEU A 124 10.02 15.37 -5.07
N SER A 125 11.11 14.99 -4.38
CA SER A 125 12.36 14.52 -5.00
C SER A 125 12.47 12.99 -5.14
N HIS A 126 11.37 12.23 -5.06
CA HIS A 126 11.39 10.76 -5.03
C HIS A 126 12.13 10.13 -6.22
N ARG A 127 11.83 10.56 -7.46
CA ARG A 127 12.47 10.06 -8.70
C ARG A 127 13.99 10.27 -8.66
N ALA A 128 14.43 11.49 -8.36
CA ALA A 128 15.86 11.81 -8.25
C ALA A 128 16.57 11.00 -7.15
N LYS A 129 15.83 10.55 -6.13
CA LYS A 129 16.33 9.72 -5.02
C LYS A 129 16.13 8.21 -5.24
N GLY A 130 15.60 7.81 -6.40
CA GLY A 130 15.31 6.41 -6.71
C GLY A 130 14.21 5.76 -5.86
N ILE A 131 13.35 6.57 -5.23
CA ILE A 131 12.25 6.08 -4.40
C ILE A 131 11.05 5.76 -5.32
N LYS A 132 10.59 4.52 -5.28
CA LYS A 132 9.42 4.05 -6.04
C LYS A 132 8.15 4.18 -5.21
N MET A 133 7.15 4.88 -5.75
CA MET A 133 5.82 4.96 -5.13
C MET A 133 4.97 3.78 -5.60
N TYR A 134 4.33 3.08 -4.66
CA TYR A 134 3.43 1.95 -4.94
C TYR A 134 2.03 2.31 -4.45
N ILE A 135 1.04 2.29 -5.33
CA ILE A 135 -0.32 2.78 -5.04
C ILE A 135 -1.24 1.61 -4.71
N PHE A 136 -1.92 1.72 -3.58
CA PHE A 136 -2.88 0.77 -3.05
C PHE A 136 -4.18 1.49 -2.71
N VAL A 137 -5.30 1.04 -3.26
CA VAL A 137 -6.60 1.69 -3.05
C VAL A 137 -7.66 0.69 -2.64
N GLN A 138 -8.48 1.05 -1.66
CA GLN A 138 -9.63 0.29 -1.20
C GLN A 138 -10.85 1.22 -1.21
N LYS A 139 -12.03 0.69 -1.54
CA LYS A 139 -13.29 1.42 -1.40
C LYS A 139 -13.70 1.44 0.09
N LYS A 140 -14.20 2.55 0.63
CA LYS A 140 -14.58 2.66 2.06
C LYS A 140 -15.48 1.52 2.57
N ASP A 141 -16.43 1.05 1.76
CA ASP A 141 -17.35 -0.02 2.16
C ASP A 141 -16.70 -1.41 2.26
N ASP A 142 -15.43 -1.53 1.88
CA ASP A 142 -14.63 -2.73 2.09
C ASP A 142 -13.94 -2.62 3.46
N ASP A 143 -14.50 -3.29 4.47
CA ASP A 143 -13.97 -3.32 5.85
C ASP A 143 -12.67 -4.17 5.98
N GLY A 144 -12.14 -4.68 4.86
CA GLY A 144 -10.95 -5.52 4.85
C GLY A 144 -9.65 -4.76 5.15
N ILE A 145 -8.57 -5.51 5.40
CA ILE A 145 -7.21 -4.97 5.49
C ILE A 145 -6.51 -4.88 4.12
N TYR A 146 -7.25 -5.14 3.04
CA TYR A 146 -6.74 -5.47 1.72
C TYR A 146 -7.10 -4.41 0.68
N PHE A 147 -6.09 -3.92 -0.04
CA PHE A 147 -6.20 -2.82 -0.99
C PHE A 147 -5.77 -3.31 -2.37
N TYR A 148 -6.46 -2.86 -3.42
CA TYR A 148 -6.03 -3.12 -4.80
C TYR A 148 -4.72 -2.42 -5.10
N TYR A 149 -3.72 -3.18 -5.53
CA TYR A 149 -2.48 -2.61 -6.05
C TYR A 149 -2.69 -2.07 -7.46
N LEU A 150 -2.53 -0.77 -7.65
CA LEU A 150 -2.78 -0.07 -8.92
C LEU A 150 -1.50 0.20 -9.71
N GLY A 151 -0.35 -0.27 -9.23
CA GLY A 151 0.94 -0.08 -9.90
C GLY A 151 1.80 0.96 -9.21
N THR A 152 2.83 1.38 -9.93
CA THR A 152 3.72 2.46 -9.51
C THR A 152 3.23 3.81 -10.02
N ALA A 153 3.64 4.86 -9.33
CA ALA A 153 3.29 6.23 -9.69
C ALA A 153 4.49 7.16 -9.52
N GLY A 154 4.36 8.38 -10.02
CA GLY A 154 5.22 9.46 -9.63
C GLY A 154 4.50 10.79 -9.54
N TYR A 155 5.01 11.62 -8.64
CA TYR A 155 4.61 13.02 -8.49
C TYR A 155 4.73 13.81 -9.81
N ILE A 156 3.68 14.56 -10.14
CA ILE A 156 3.62 15.50 -11.27
C ILE A 156 4.23 16.84 -10.83
N GLU A 157 5.41 17.19 -11.35
CA GLU A 157 6.14 18.39 -10.97
C GLU A 157 5.31 19.67 -11.19
N GLY A 158 5.23 20.51 -10.15
CA GLY A 158 4.45 21.76 -10.15
C GLY A 158 2.99 21.60 -9.70
N SER A 159 2.52 20.37 -9.43
CA SER A 159 1.18 20.13 -8.89
C SER A 159 1.08 20.33 -7.38
N GLU A 160 2.20 20.49 -6.66
CA GLU A 160 2.20 20.57 -5.22
C GLU A 160 1.60 21.87 -4.69
N LYS A 161 0.69 21.77 -3.74
CA LYS A 161 0.04 22.94 -3.11
C LYS A 161 0.01 22.79 -1.60
N GLN A 162 0.34 23.88 -0.90
CA GLN A 162 0.10 23.97 0.53
C GLN A 162 -1.41 24.17 0.75
N ASP A 163 -2.00 23.31 1.56
CA ASP A 163 -3.44 23.35 1.84
C ASP A 163 -3.72 23.10 3.33
N LYS A 164 -5.00 23.10 3.71
CA LYS A 164 -5.48 22.82 5.06
C LYS A 164 -6.65 21.85 5.04
N MET A 165 -6.65 20.92 5.99
CA MET A 165 -7.81 20.07 6.28
C MET A 165 -8.96 20.90 6.87
N PRO A 166 -10.20 20.39 6.89
CA PRO A 166 -11.34 21.06 7.52
C PRO A 166 -11.11 21.43 8.99
N ASN A 167 -10.35 20.60 9.72
CA ASN A 167 -9.96 20.88 11.11
C ASN A 167 -8.83 21.93 11.26
N GLY A 168 -8.37 22.55 10.17
CA GLY A 168 -7.32 23.57 10.14
C GLY A 168 -5.88 23.05 10.10
N SER A 169 -5.66 21.73 10.16
CA SER A 169 -4.32 21.13 10.10
C SER A 169 -3.69 21.34 8.72
N ASN A 170 -2.41 21.70 8.68
CA ASN A 170 -1.69 21.85 7.40
C ASN A 170 -1.50 20.50 6.70
N VAL A 171 -1.71 20.49 5.39
CA VAL A 171 -1.44 19.36 4.50
C VAL A 171 -0.79 19.86 3.21
N VAL A 172 -0.18 18.96 2.45
CA VAL A 172 0.25 19.23 1.09
C VAL A 172 -0.54 18.32 0.16
N THR A 173 -1.11 18.90 -0.88
CA THR A 173 -1.75 18.16 -1.99
C THR A 173 -0.80 18.12 -3.17
N MET A 174 -0.86 17.05 -3.95
CA MET A 174 -0.13 16.92 -5.21
C MET A 174 -0.81 15.88 -6.09
N ASP A 175 -0.59 15.97 -7.40
CA ASP A 175 -1.14 15.04 -8.36
C ASP A 175 -0.08 13.96 -8.66
N LEU A 176 -0.53 12.71 -8.74
CA LEU A 176 0.28 11.54 -9.00
C LEU A 176 -0.12 10.95 -10.35
N ALA A 177 0.85 10.80 -11.25
CA ALA A 177 0.69 10.06 -12.50
C ALA A 177 1.00 8.59 -12.25
N LEU A 178 0.03 7.71 -12.50
CA LEU A 178 0.20 6.27 -12.51
C LEU A 178 0.97 5.85 -13.77
N ASP A 179 1.95 4.96 -13.63
CA ASP A 179 2.71 4.44 -14.79
C ASP A 179 1.83 3.58 -15.72
N LYS A 180 0.69 3.09 -15.21
CA LYS A 180 -0.33 2.36 -15.96
C LYS A 180 -1.70 2.84 -15.53
N ALA A 181 -2.54 3.20 -16.50
CA ALA A 181 -3.94 3.50 -16.25
C ALA A 181 -4.64 2.34 -15.52
N VAL A 182 -5.51 2.67 -14.58
CA VAL A 182 -6.36 1.72 -13.86
C VAL A 182 -7.34 1.10 -14.85
N ARG A 183 -7.42 -0.24 -14.84
CA ARG A 183 -8.34 -0.98 -15.70
C ARG A 183 -9.79 -0.57 -15.42
N ASP A 184 -10.59 -0.38 -16.46
CA ASP A 184 -11.96 0.14 -16.40
C ASP A 184 -12.85 -0.47 -15.31
N ASP A 185 -12.84 -1.79 -15.17
CA ASP A 185 -13.64 -2.52 -14.19
C ASP A 185 -13.23 -2.17 -12.75
N ILE A 186 -11.93 -2.11 -12.47
CA ILE A 186 -11.38 -1.74 -11.16
C ILE A 186 -11.65 -0.26 -10.89
N TYR A 187 -11.43 0.61 -11.88
CA TYR A 187 -11.69 2.03 -11.75
C TYR A 187 -13.15 2.30 -11.38
N ARG A 188 -14.09 1.75 -12.16
CA ARG A 188 -15.54 1.90 -11.91
C ARG A 188 -15.96 1.30 -10.58
N TYR A 189 -15.35 0.18 -10.15
CA TYR A 189 -15.63 -0.41 -8.85
C TYR A 189 -15.17 0.46 -7.68
N ILE A 190 -14.03 1.15 -7.81
CA ILE A 190 -13.51 2.02 -6.75
C ILE A 190 -14.26 3.35 -6.70
N THR A 191 -14.59 3.92 -7.87
CA THR A 191 -15.14 5.28 -7.96
C THR A 191 -16.66 5.39 -7.82
N ASN A 192 -17.38 4.27 -7.85
CA ASN A 192 -18.83 4.14 -7.67
C ASN A 192 -19.10 3.33 -6.41
#